data_AF-A0A1D3RPF4-F1
#
_entry.id   AF-A0A1D3RPF4-F1
#
_cell.length_a   1.000
_cell.length_b   1.000
_cell.length_c   1.000
_cell.angle_alpha   90.00
_cell.angle_beta   90.00
_cell.angle_gamma   90.00
#
_symmetry.space_group_name_H-M   'P 1'
#
loop_
_entity.id
_entity.type
_entity.pdbx_description
1 polymer ?
#
loop_
_entity_poly.entity_id
_entity_poly.type
_entity_poly.pdbx_seq_one_letter_code
_entity_poly.pdbx_strand_id
1 'polypeptide(L)'
;MPKSRVTDSFVKHYLPRESSYIIFEYQRHEQTCMVAIYASTNDEGLCYRFIDKGFEPEDFIEQHEDGAKYPVSCRQLKSHLVTRQVQHSNQVTACSDYRTIIQNLPHNKGQDMRQLIARYSFCQGSSGQRLKDIEKIITGMFMRSTDFADLREMLVNCIDENRESIALELQMETLDNWYKEYRAYLQVEQERPK
;
A
#
# COMPACT_ATOMS: atom_id res chain seq x y z
N MET A 1 21.13 25.90 12.12
CA MET A 1 20.25 24.77 11.74
C MET A 1 21.10 23.52 11.63
N PRO A 2 20.87 22.46 12.44
CA PRO A 2 21.53 21.19 12.21
C PRO A 2 20.97 20.60 10.92
N LYS A 3 21.82 20.44 9.90
CA LYS A 3 21.46 19.74 8.67
C LYS A 3 21.26 18.26 9.01
N SER A 4 20.04 17.76 8.83
CA SER A 4 19.74 16.33 8.97
C SER A 4 20.71 15.53 8.09
N ARG A 5 21.44 14.58 8.70
CA ARG A 5 22.40 13.69 8.03
C ARG A 5 21.67 12.51 7.35
N VAL A 6 20.74 12.81 6.46
CA VAL A 6 20.20 11.81 5.53
C VAL A 6 20.40 12.37 4.13
N THR A 7 21.53 12.03 3.52
CA THR A 7 21.92 12.50 2.18
C THR A 7 21.53 11.53 1.08
N ASP A 8 21.08 10.32 1.43
CA ASP A 8 20.65 9.30 0.48
C ASP A 8 19.13 9.35 0.31
N SER A 9 18.66 9.17 -0.93
CA SER A 9 17.23 9.05 -1.22
C SER A 9 16.65 7.81 -0.53
N PHE A 10 15.34 7.82 -0.23
CA PHE A 10 14.64 6.67 0.37
C PHE A 10 14.95 5.36 -0.37
N VAL A 11 14.90 5.41 -1.71
CA VAL A 11 15.18 4.26 -2.58
C VAL A 11 16.60 3.75 -2.36
N LYS A 12 17.59 4.64 -2.38
CA LYS A 12 19.00 4.26 -2.21
C LYS A 12 19.28 3.69 -0.82
N HIS A 13 18.58 4.18 0.21
CA HIS A 13 18.78 3.73 1.58
C HIS A 13 18.10 2.38 1.86
N TYR A 14 16.83 2.22 1.47
CA TYR A 14 16.02 1.05 1.83
C TYR A 14 15.96 -0.02 0.73
N LEU A 15 16.20 0.35 -0.53
CA LEU A 15 16.13 -0.55 -1.69
C LEU A 15 17.44 -0.51 -2.51
N PRO A 16 18.62 -0.78 -1.90
CA PRO A 16 19.91 -0.59 -2.55
C PRO A 16 20.26 -1.64 -3.61
N ARG A 17 19.52 -2.76 -3.69
CA ARG A 17 19.80 -3.85 -4.62
C ARG A 17 18.60 -4.12 -5.51
N GLU A 18 18.83 -4.69 -6.68
CA GLU A 18 17.74 -5.11 -7.58
C GLU A 18 16.83 -6.19 -6.97
N SER A 19 17.30 -6.89 -5.94
CA SER A 19 16.54 -7.87 -5.17
C SER A 19 15.99 -7.33 -3.84
N SER A 20 16.08 -6.02 -3.62
CA SER A 20 15.43 -5.37 -2.47
C SER A 20 13.96 -5.12 -2.78
N TYR A 21 13.08 -5.61 -1.91
CA TYR A 21 11.64 -5.44 -2.03
C TYR A 21 11.04 -4.97 -0.70
N ILE A 22 10.02 -4.12 -0.79
CA ILE A 22 9.04 -3.93 0.28
C ILE A 22 7.76 -4.63 -0.19
N ILE A 23 7.28 -5.58 0.61
CA ILE A 23 6.05 -6.31 0.32
C ILE A 23 4.97 -5.86 1.28
N PHE A 24 3.83 -5.45 0.73
CA PHE A 24 2.61 -5.26 1.49
C PHE A 24 1.61 -6.34 1.10
N GLU A 25 1.38 -7.28 2.00
CA GLU A 25 0.25 -8.21 1.91
C GLU A 25 -1.00 -7.53 2.45
N TYR A 26 -2.13 -7.76 1.79
CA TYR A 26 -3.41 -7.25 2.22
C TYR A 26 -4.55 -8.16 1.77
N GLN A 27 -5.62 -8.16 2.56
CA GLN A 27 -6.82 -8.93 2.26
C GLN A 27 -7.91 -7.99 1.73
N ARG A 28 -8.51 -8.35 0.59
CA ARG A 28 -9.71 -7.72 0.05
C ARG A 28 -10.82 -8.75 -0.03
N HIS A 29 -11.90 -8.57 0.74
CA HIS A 29 -12.96 -9.58 0.85
C HIS A 29 -12.35 -10.96 1.22
N GLU A 30 -12.54 -11.98 0.39
CA GLU A 30 -11.97 -13.33 0.57
C GLU A 30 -10.68 -13.57 -0.25
N GLN A 31 -10.15 -12.54 -0.89
CA GLN A 31 -8.95 -12.64 -1.73
C GLN A 31 -7.75 -12.00 -1.03
N THR A 32 -6.67 -12.77 -0.89
CA THR A 32 -5.39 -12.27 -0.39
C THR A 32 -4.53 -11.84 -1.56
N CYS A 33 -4.04 -10.60 -1.50
CA CYS A 33 -3.18 -10.01 -2.51
C CYS A 33 -1.92 -9.47 -1.85
N MET A 34 -0.90 -9.20 -2.66
CA MET A 34 0.24 -8.42 -2.21
C MET A 34 0.66 -7.39 -3.26
N VAL A 35 1.37 -6.36 -2.81
CA VAL A 35 2.10 -5.44 -3.69
C VAL A 35 3.57 -5.54 -3.39
N ALA A 36 4.35 -5.88 -4.41
CA ALA A 36 5.80 -5.78 -4.38
C ALA A 36 6.24 -4.38 -4.83
N ILE A 37 7.02 -3.71 -3.99
CA ILE A 37 7.60 -2.40 -4.25
C ILE A 37 9.11 -2.54 -4.34
N TYR A 38 9.71 -2.01 -5.41
CA TYR A 38 11.14 -2.10 -5.66
C TYR A 38 11.66 -0.85 -6.37
N ALA A 39 12.98 -0.66 -6.35
CA ALA A 39 13.62 0.45 -7.04
C ALA A 39 13.45 0.34 -8.55
N SER A 40 13.21 1.46 -9.24
CA SER A 40 13.30 1.51 -10.69
C SER A 40 14.73 1.21 -11.14
N THR A 41 14.90 0.37 -12.18
CA THR A 41 16.22 0.01 -12.71
C THR A 41 16.95 1.18 -13.39
N ASN A 42 16.23 2.28 -13.65
CA ASN A 42 16.76 3.49 -14.27
C ASN A 42 17.01 4.59 -13.23
N ASP A 43 17.09 4.23 -11.94
CA ASP A 43 17.32 5.12 -10.78
C ASP A 43 16.27 6.23 -10.56
N GLU A 44 15.15 6.20 -11.27
CA GLU A 44 14.03 7.14 -11.08
C GLU A 44 12.87 6.48 -10.32
N GLY A 45 12.91 6.58 -8.99
CA GLY A 45 11.76 6.32 -8.12
C GLY A 45 11.44 4.85 -7.85
N LEU A 46 10.17 4.61 -7.51
CA LEU A 46 9.65 3.31 -7.08
C LEU A 46 8.79 2.68 -8.17
N CYS A 47 8.87 1.37 -8.27
CA CYS A 47 8.02 0.53 -9.11
C CYS A 47 7.13 -0.34 -8.22
N TYR A 48 5.92 -0.62 -8.69
CA TYR A 48 4.92 -1.40 -7.98
C TYR A 48 4.44 -2.54 -8.87
N ARG A 49 4.20 -3.70 -8.26
CA ARG A 49 3.59 -4.85 -8.93
C ARG A 49 2.58 -5.49 -8.00
N PHE A 50 1.33 -5.52 -8.43
CA PHE A 50 0.26 -6.21 -7.72
C PHE A 50 0.31 -7.70 -8.06
N ILE A 51 0.11 -8.54 -7.06
CA ILE A 51 0.21 -10.00 -7.16
C ILE A 51 -1.02 -10.58 -6.45
N ASP A 52 -1.73 -11.44 -7.15
CA ASP A 52 -2.97 -12.07 -6.68
C ASP A 52 -2.66 -13.34 -5.89
N LYS A 53 -1.94 -13.15 -4.79
CA LYS A 53 -1.49 -14.18 -3.87
C LYS A 53 -1.03 -13.54 -2.56
N GLY A 54 -1.11 -14.30 -1.47
CA GLY A 54 -0.35 -13.99 -0.25
C GLY A 54 1.16 -14.11 -0.44
N PHE A 55 1.92 -13.58 0.50
CA PHE A 55 3.37 -13.61 0.48
C PHE A 55 3.89 -15.02 0.72
N GLU A 56 4.65 -15.53 -0.24
CA GLU A 56 5.49 -16.72 -0.08
C GLU A 56 6.94 -16.39 -0.47
N PRO A 57 7.95 -16.74 0.36
CA PRO A 57 9.35 -16.48 0.05
C PRO A 57 9.80 -17.01 -1.32
N GLU A 58 9.25 -18.15 -1.74
CA GLU A 58 9.57 -18.81 -3.00
C GLU A 58 9.14 -18.00 -4.24
N ASP A 59 8.27 -17.00 -4.09
CA ASP A 59 7.95 -16.05 -5.17
C ASP A 59 9.02 -14.97 -5.36
N PHE A 60 9.98 -14.87 -4.43
CA PHE A 60 11.08 -13.89 -4.46
C PHE A 60 12.46 -14.55 -4.32
N ILE A 61 12.50 -15.88 -4.26
CA ILE A 61 13.72 -16.68 -4.15
C ILE A 61 13.69 -17.76 -5.24
N GLU A 62 14.77 -17.87 -6.01
CA GLU A 62 14.99 -18.93 -6.98
C GLU A 62 16.13 -19.85 -6.54
N GLN A 63 16.00 -21.14 -6.89
CA GLN A 63 17.05 -22.12 -6.66
C GLN A 63 17.87 -22.25 -7.94
N HIS A 64 19.18 -22.06 -7.83
CA HIS A 64 20.11 -22.23 -8.94
C HIS A 64 20.59 -23.68 -9.05
N GLU A 65 21.28 -24.01 -10.15
CA GLU A 65 21.81 -25.35 -10.44
C GLU A 65 22.77 -25.88 -9.36
N ASP A 66 23.42 -24.97 -8.63
CA ASP A 66 24.28 -25.27 -7.48
C ASP A 66 23.50 -25.70 -6.22
N GLY A 67 22.16 -25.70 -6.29
CA GLY A 67 21.26 -25.98 -5.19
C GLY A 67 21.09 -24.81 -4.22
N ALA A 68 21.81 -23.71 -4.40
CA ALA A 68 21.71 -22.53 -3.55
C ALA A 68 20.50 -21.67 -3.91
N LYS A 69 19.98 -20.97 -2.90
CA LYS A 69 18.82 -20.09 -3.01
C LYS A 69 19.28 -18.64 -3.15
N TYR A 70 18.92 -18.00 -4.25
CA TYR A 70 19.25 -16.60 -4.52
C TYR A 70 17.96 -15.76 -4.63
N PRO A 71 17.98 -14.50 -4.17
CA PRO A 71 16.82 -13.64 -4.28
C PRO A 71 16.66 -13.17 -5.74
N VAL A 72 15.43 -13.20 -6.23
CA VAL A 72 15.07 -12.87 -7.61
C VAL A 72 15.27 -11.36 -7.85
N SER A 73 15.99 -10.98 -8.91
CA SER A 73 16.11 -9.58 -9.33
C SER A 73 14.76 -9.03 -9.81
N CYS A 74 14.46 -7.76 -9.53
CA CYS A 74 13.24 -7.09 -9.99
C CYS A 74 13.07 -7.11 -11.52
N ARG A 75 14.18 -7.24 -12.27
CA ARG A 75 14.18 -7.43 -13.73
C ARG A 75 13.58 -8.78 -14.15
N GLN A 76 13.76 -9.80 -13.32
CA GLN A 76 13.32 -11.18 -13.58
C GLN A 76 12.00 -11.52 -12.87
N LEU A 77 11.55 -10.70 -11.91
CA LEU A 77 10.35 -10.94 -11.11
C LEU A 77 9.13 -11.30 -11.97
N LYS A 78 8.89 -10.60 -13.08
CA LYS A 78 7.78 -10.93 -13.99
C LYS A 78 7.89 -12.37 -14.50
N SER A 79 9.04 -12.74 -15.06
CA SER A 79 9.27 -14.07 -15.63
C SER A 79 9.18 -15.15 -14.55
N HIS A 80 9.71 -14.90 -13.35
CA HIS A 80 9.63 -15.81 -12.21
C HIS A 80 8.18 -16.08 -11.80
N LEU A 81 7.36 -15.03 -11.67
CA LEU A 81 5.93 -15.16 -11.36
C LEU A 81 5.16 -15.89 -12.47
N VAL A 82 5.49 -15.67 -13.74
CA VAL A 82 4.91 -16.42 -14.87
C VAL A 82 5.24 -17.91 -14.76
N THR A 83 6.50 -18.27 -14.50
CA THR A 83 6.94 -19.67 -14.33
C THR A 83 6.20 -20.36 -13.19
N ARG A 84 5.96 -19.61 -12.10
CA ARG A 84 5.19 -20.08 -10.94
C ARG A 84 3.67 -20.03 -11.13
N GLN A 85 3.20 -19.64 -12.32
CA GLN A 85 1.78 -19.51 -12.66
C GLN A 85 1.00 -18.55 -11.73
N VAL A 86 1.69 -17.56 -11.16
CA VAL A 86 1.11 -16.56 -10.25
C VAL A 86 0.57 -15.38 -11.06
N GLN A 87 -0.69 -15.03 -10.82
CA GLN A 87 -1.35 -13.90 -11.46
C GLN A 87 -0.81 -12.58 -10.90
N HIS A 88 -0.46 -11.65 -11.79
CA HIS A 88 0.18 -10.39 -11.41
C HIS A 88 -0.14 -9.26 -12.40
N SER A 89 0.01 -8.01 -11.97
CA SER A 89 -0.08 -6.84 -12.85
C SER A 89 1.19 -6.65 -13.67
N ASN A 90 1.11 -5.87 -14.74
CA ASN A 90 2.29 -5.21 -15.29
C ASN A 90 2.91 -4.26 -14.26
N GLN A 91 4.16 -3.85 -14.50
CA GLN A 91 4.84 -2.88 -13.66
C GLN A 91 4.09 -1.54 -13.71
N VAL A 92 3.78 -1.00 -12.53
CA VAL A 92 3.25 0.34 -12.34
C VAL A 92 4.39 1.23 -11.88
N THR A 93 4.60 2.38 -12.51
CA THR A 93 5.71 3.30 -12.20
C THR A 93 5.23 4.58 -11.53
N ALA A 94 4.00 5.03 -11.85
CA ALA A 94 3.44 6.22 -11.25
C ALA A 94 2.80 5.88 -9.89
N CYS A 95 3.22 6.58 -8.82
CA CYS A 95 2.60 6.47 -7.51
C CYS A 95 1.09 6.83 -7.54
N SER A 96 0.68 7.76 -8.41
CA SER A 96 -0.73 8.09 -8.64
C SER A 96 -1.53 6.91 -9.20
N ASP A 97 -0.94 6.08 -10.06
CA ASP A 97 -1.59 4.87 -10.59
C ASP A 97 -1.70 3.79 -9.53
N TYR A 98 -0.64 3.58 -8.75
CA TYR A 98 -0.68 2.69 -7.59
C TYR A 98 -1.82 3.08 -6.64
N ARG A 99 -1.94 4.36 -6.29
CA ARG A 99 -3.02 4.90 -5.46
C ARG A 99 -4.40 4.71 -6.10
N THR A 100 -4.50 4.97 -7.40
CA THR A 100 -5.74 4.79 -8.17
C THR A 100 -6.23 3.35 -8.12
N ILE A 101 -5.32 2.38 -8.27
CA ILE A 101 -5.64 0.95 -8.22
C ILE A 101 -6.11 0.55 -6.83
N ILE A 102 -5.36 0.90 -5.79
CA ILE A 102 -5.61 0.39 -4.44
C ILE A 102 -6.81 1.07 -3.75
N GLN A 103 -7.08 2.35 -4.07
CA GLN A 103 -8.16 3.16 -3.49
C GLN A 103 -9.40 3.30 -4.39
N ASN A 104 -9.39 2.74 -5.61
CA ASN A 104 -10.44 2.92 -6.63
C ASN A 104 -10.71 4.40 -6.98
N LEU A 105 -9.66 5.18 -7.23
CA LEU A 105 -9.82 6.61 -7.55
C LEU A 105 -10.36 6.83 -8.98
N PRO A 106 -10.99 7.98 -9.27
CA PRO A 106 -11.39 8.34 -10.63
C PRO A 106 -10.20 8.32 -11.60
N HIS A 107 -10.37 7.69 -12.77
CA HIS A 107 -9.33 7.62 -13.80
C HIS A 107 -9.92 7.69 -15.21
N ASN A 108 -9.09 8.07 -16.18
CA ASN A 108 -9.41 8.08 -17.61
C ASN A 108 -8.61 7.05 -18.42
N LYS A 109 -7.83 6.18 -17.75
CA LYS A 109 -6.88 5.20 -18.34
C LYS A 109 -7.50 3.94 -18.98
N GLY A 110 -8.76 3.96 -19.38
CA GLY A 110 -9.37 2.89 -20.18
C GLY A 110 -9.65 1.57 -19.43
N GLN A 111 -9.72 0.45 -20.17
CA GLN A 111 -10.12 -0.86 -19.64
C GLN A 111 -9.07 -1.52 -18.75
N ASP A 112 -7.78 -1.40 -19.06
CA ASP A 112 -6.71 -2.07 -18.31
C ASP A 112 -6.69 -1.63 -16.84
N MET A 113 -6.81 -0.32 -16.59
CA MET A 113 -6.89 0.22 -15.23
C MET A 113 -8.15 -0.27 -14.50
N ARG A 114 -9.29 -0.39 -15.19
CA ARG A 114 -10.51 -0.94 -14.59
C ARG A 114 -10.34 -2.40 -14.17
N GLN A 115 -9.63 -3.20 -14.97
CA GLN A 115 -9.34 -4.60 -14.62
C GLN A 115 -8.41 -4.68 -13.40
N LEU A 116 -7.39 -3.83 -13.34
CA LEU A 116 -6.49 -3.76 -12.16
C LEU A 116 -7.26 -3.35 -10.90
N ILE A 117 -8.10 -2.32 -10.97
CA ILE A 117 -8.95 -1.88 -9.86
C ILE A 117 -9.87 -3.01 -9.42
N ALA A 118 -10.58 -3.64 -10.35
CA ALA A 118 -11.52 -4.72 -10.02
C ALA A 118 -10.82 -5.89 -9.30
N ARG A 119 -9.55 -6.15 -9.63
CA ARG A 119 -8.78 -7.25 -9.07
C ARG A 119 -8.02 -6.91 -7.79
N TYR A 120 -7.53 -5.68 -7.64
CA TYR A 120 -6.56 -5.33 -6.59
C TYR A 120 -7.02 -4.23 -5.63
N SER A 121 -8.11 -3.51 -5.90
CA SER A 121 -8.64 -2.48 -4.99
C SER A 121 -9.11 -3.06 -3.66
N PHE A 122 -8.88 -2.33 -2.56
CA PHE A 122 -9.46 -2.66 -1.24
C PHE A 122 -11.00 -2.65 -1.27
N CYS A 123 -11.57 -1.61 -1.87
CA CYS A 123 -13.01 -1.53 -2.10
C CYS A 123 -13.40 -2.37 -3.30
N GLN A 124 -14.64 -2.87 -3.28
CA GLN A 124 -15.20 -3.61 -4.41
C GLN A 124 -15.27 -2.67 -5.62
N GLY A 125 -14.34 -2.83 -6.59
CA GLY A 125 -14.14 -1.88 -7.70
C GLY A 125 -15.40 -1.59 -8.52
N SER A 126 -16.32 -2.55 -8.57
CA SER A 126 -17.60 -2.47 -9.30
C SER A 126 -18.74 -1.81 -8.51
N SER A 127 -18.60 -1.64 -7.19
CA SER A 127 -19.64 -1.09 -6.32
C SER A 127 -19.72 0.44 -6.33
N GLY A 128 -18.77 1.11 -6.98
CA GLY A 128 -18.62 2.56 -6.94
C GLY A 128 -18.03 3.10 -5.62
N GLN A 129 -17.77 2.24 -4.62
CA GLN A 129 -17.10 2.65 -3.38
C GLN A 129 -15.61 2.94 -3.62
N ARG A 130 -15.12 4.02 -2.99
CA ARG A 130 -13.76 4.54 -3.17
C ARG A 130 -13.19 4.92 -1.81
N LEU A 131 -11.90 4.68 -1.62
CA LEU A 131 -11.16 5.14 -0.44
C LEU A 131 -10.47 6.48 -0.73
N LYS A 132 -11.24 7.44 -1.25
CA LYS A 132 -10.73 8.79 -1.49
C LYS A 132 -10.31 9.41 -0.15
N ASP A 133 -9.22 10.15 -0.15
CA ASP A 133 -8.75 10.92 1.01
C ASP A 133 -8.38 10.10 2.26
N ILE A 134 -8.29 8.76 2.17
CA ILE A 134 -7.90 7.90 3.31
C ILE A 134 -6.54 8.29 3.92
N GLU A 135 -5.62 8.77 3.09
CA GLU A 135 -4.34 9.30 3.55
C GLU A 135 -4.49 10.58 4.38
N LYS A 136 -5.47 11.45 4.09
CA LYS A 136 -5.76 12.63 4.90
C LYS A 136 -6.27 12.16 6.26
N ILE A 137 -7.15 11.16 6.28
CA ILE A 137 -7.68 10.52 7.50
C ILE A 137 -6.55 9.99 8.38
N ILE A 138 -5.70 9.15 7.80
CA ILE A 138 -4.55 8.56 8.48
C ILE A 138 -3.58 9.65 8.95
N THR A 139 -3.25 10.59 8.08
CA THR A 139 -2.32 11.68 8.40
C THR A 139 -2.84 12.56 9.52
N GLY A 140 -4.14 12.88 9.53
CA GLY A 140 -4.81 13.53 10.65
C GLY A 140 -4.61 12.74 11.92
N MET A 141 -4.96 11.45 11.93
CA MET A 141 -4.81 10.57 13.10
C MET A 141 -3.37 10.48 13.64
N PHE A 142 -2.36 10.44 12.76
CA PHE A 142 -0.95 10.31 13.15
C PHE A 142 -0.26 11.64 13.52
N MET A 143 -0.78 12.79 13.06
CA MET A 143 -0.22 14.10 13.43
C MET A 143 -0.71 14.52 14.81
N ARG A 144 0.04 14.11 15.85
CA ARG A 144 0.04 14.57 17.26
C ARG A 144 -1.32 14.90 17.89
N SER A 145 -1.77 14.00 18.78
CA SER A 145 -2.90 14.18 19.71
C SER A 145 -4.15 14.76 19.05
N THR A 146 -4.70 14.06 18.06
CA THR A 146 -6.00 14.40 17.49
C THR A 146 -7.07 14.37 18.57
N ASP A 147 -7.63 15.54 18.85
CA ASP A 147 -8.93 15.63 19.48
C ASP A 147 -9.98 15.18 18.44
N PHE A 148 -11.12 14.68 18.89
CA PHE A 148 -12.23 14.30 18.02
C PHE A 148 -12.69 15.48 17.14
N ALA A 149 -12.44 16.71 17.59
CA ALA A 149 -12.67 17.93 16.83
C ALA A 149 -11.86 17.99 15.52
N ASP A 150 -10.57 17.60 15.55
CA ASP A 150 -9.68 17.61 14.38
C ASP A 150 -10.10 16.55 13.36
N LEU A 151 -10.51 15.37 13.85
CA LEU A 151 -11.06 14.31 13.01
C LEU A 151 -12.36 14.74 12.33
N ARG A 152 -13.24 15.43 13.06
CA ARG A 152 -14.48 15.98 12.53
C ARG A 152 -14.21 17.03 11.47
N GLU A 153 -13.28 17.96 11.70
CA GLU A 153 -12.93 19.02 10.75
C GLU A 153 -12.35 18.45 9.45
N MET A 154 -11.47 17.46 9.57
CA MET A 154 -10.93 16.76 8.41
C MET A 154 -11.99 15.96 7.65
N LEU A 155 -12.91 15.27 8.33
CA LEU A 155 -14.05 14.60 7.70
C LEU A 155 -14.95 15.61 6.97
N VAL A 156 -15.22 16.76 7.60
CA VAL A 156 -16.00 17.86 7.00
C VAL A 156 -15.30 18.37 5.73
N ASN A 157 -13.97 18.56 5.76
CA ASN A 157 -13.21 18.96 4.56
C ASN A 157 -13.29 17.91 3.44
N CYS A 158 -13.25 16.61 3.77
CA CYS A 158 -13.43 15.54 2.79
C CYS A 158 -14.83 15.52 2.16
N ILE A 159 -15.87 15.84 2.96
CA ILE A 159 -17.26 15.94 2.51
C ILE A 159 -17.48 17.19 1.64
N ASP A 160 -16.92 18.33 2.04
CA ASP A 160 -17.08 19.61 1.33
C ASP A 160 -16.36 19.58 -0.03
N GLU A 161 -15.22 18.89 -0.13
CA GLU A 161 -14.51 18.65 -1.39
C GLU A 161 -15.24 17.72 -2.38
N ASN A 162 -16.31 17.01 -1.97
CA ASN A 162 -17.02 16.07 -2.85
C ASN A 162 -18.48 15.83 -2.40
N ARG A 163 -19.45 16.51 -3.04
CA ARG A 163 -20.89 16.29 -2.81
C ARG A 163 -21.39 14.87 -3.14
N GLU A 164 -20.59 14.01 -3.76
CA GLU A 164 -20.99 12.64 -4.09
C GLU A 164 -19.93 11.62 -3.64
N SER A 165 -20.36 10.74 -2.74
CA SER A 165 -19.75 9.46 -2.36
C SER A 165 -18.53 9.46 -1.44
N ILE A 166 -18.76 9.79 -0.17
CA ILE A 166 -18.18 9.03 0.95
C ILE A 166 -19.34 8.40 1.71
N ALA A 167 -19.87 7.28 1.21
CA ALA A 167 -20.66 6.38 2.04
C ALA A 167 -19.67 5.41 2.70
N LEU A 168 -18.82 5.94 3.58
CA LEU A 168 -18.22 5.09 4.60
C LEU A 168 -19.37 4.77 5.54
N GLU A 169 -19.93 3.57 5.45
CA GLU A 169 -20.66 2.96 6.58
C GLU A 169 -19.66 2.68 7.71
N LEU A 170 -19.00 3.72 8.20
CA LEU A 170 -18.25 3.70 9.44
C LEU A 170 -19.29 3.74 10.52
N GLN A 171 -19.66 2.57 11.02
CA GLN A 171 -20.37 2.47 12.28
C GLN A 171 -19.51 3.16 13.34
N MET A 172 -20.08 4.14 14.04
CA MET A 172 -19.38 4.89 15.09
C MET A 172 -18.79 3.97 16.16
N GLU A 173 -19.41 2.80 16.37
CA GLU A 173 -18.92 1.75 17.28
C GLU A 173 -17.54 1.21 16.87
N THR A 174 -17.29 1.02 15.57
CA THR A 174 -16.01 0.50 15.07
C THR A 174 -14.90 1.52 15.27
N LEU A 175 -15.20 2.81 15.03
CA LEU A 175 -14.25 3.90 15.30
C LEU A 175 -13.93 4.04 16.80
N ASP A 176 -14.94 3.89 17.66
CA ASP A 176 -14.76 3.94 19.10
C ASP A 176 -13.93 2.75 19.63
N ASN A 177 -14.08 1.57 19.02
CA ASN A 177 -13.25 0.42 19.32
C ASN A 177 -11.79 0.61 18.88
N TRP A 178 -11.55 1.11 17.66
CA TRP A 178 -10.19 1.41 17.20
C TRP A 178 -9.53 2.49 18.04
N TYR A 179 -10.29 3.49 18.50
CA TYR A 179 -9.80 4.49 19.43
C TYR A 179 -9.35 3.89 20.77
N LYS A 180 -10.13 2.95 21.31
CA LYS A 180 -9.78 2.21 22.53
C LYS A 180 -8.53 1.35 22.34
N GLU A 181 -8.44 0.61 21.23
CA GLU A 181 -7.28 -0.22 20.89
C GLU A 181 -6.01 0.62 20.73
N TYR A 182 -6.09 1.77 20.05
CA TYR A 182 -4.98 2.69 19.89
C TYR A 182 -4.50 3.28 21.22
N ARG A 183 -5.42 3.67 22.11
CA ARG A 183 -5.08 4.13 23.47
C ARG A 183 -4.42 3.04 24.30
N ALA A 184 -4.92 1.80 24.22
CA ALA A 184 -4.33 0.66 24.90
C ALA A 184 -2.90 0.39 24.39
N TYR A 185 -2.68 0.44 23.08
CA TYR A 185 -1.36 0.31 22.47
C TYR A 185 -0.38 1.37 22.99
N LEU A 186 -0.78 2.65 23.01
CA LEU A 186 0.08 3.74 23.51
C LEU A 186 0.46 3.55 24.99
N GLN A 187 -0.45 3.02 25.80
CA GLN A 187 -0.19 2.75 27.21
C GLN A 187 0.84 1.62 27.37
N VAL A 188 0.73 0.56 26.58
CA VAL A 188 1.70 -0.55 26.56
C VAL A 188 3.08 -0.11 26.07
N GLU A 189 3.15 0.76 25.05
CA GLU A 189 4.42 1.31 24.57
C GLU A 189 5.14 2.18 25.60
N GLN A 190 4.40 2.90 26.46
CA GLN A 190 4.99 3.70 27.54
C GLN A 190 5.63 2.83 28.63
N GLU A 191 5.12 1.63 28.85
CA GLU A 191 5.63 0.67 29.84
C GLU A 191 6.77 -0.20 29.29
N ARG A 192 7.09 -0.11 28.00
CA ARG A 192 8.16 -0.88 27.39
C ARG A 192 9.52 -0.44 27.96
N PRO A 193 10.27 -1.32 28.65
CA PRO A 193 11.57 -0.96 29.19
C PRO A 193 12.54 -0.63 28.06
N LYS A 194 13.36 0.40 28.28
CA LYS A 194 14.39 0.86 27.35
C LYS A 194 15.51 -0.16 27.17
#